data_AF-A0A8E0MD95-F1
#
_entry.id   AF-A0A8E0MD95-F1
#
_cell.length_a   1.000
_cell.length_b   1.000
_cell.length_c   1.000
_cell.angle_alpha   90.00
_cell.angle_beta   90.00
_cell.angle_gamma   90.00
#
_symmetry.space_group_name_H-M   'P 1'
#
loop_
_entity.id
_entity.type
_entity.pdbx_description
1 polymer ?
#
loop_
_entity_poly.entity_id
_entity_poly.type
_entity_poly.pdbx_seq_one_letter_code
_entity_poly.pdbx_strand_id
1 'polypeptide(L)'
;MNAAIIFTKKELLESWRTHRLLILTVVFLIFGILSPLIAKLMPELLKGGLGGIKVAVPKPTSLDAWTHYYKNITQMGIYVFALMLGSCVSQEIQQGTLVNLVTKGLPRWTVIVGKAIVGMLLWIWITSLAFLVTWAYTAYYFPDTRSPHVV
;
A
#
# COMPACT_ATOMS: atom_id res chain seq x y z
N MET A 1 -32.77 -4.10 -8.16
CA MET A 1 -31.30 -4.17 -8.33
C MET A 1 -30.68 -3.11 -7.41
N ASN A 2 -29.95 -3.50 -6.37
CA ASN A 2 -29.60 -2.61 -5.25
C ASN A 2 -28.71 -1.44 -5.73
N ALA A 3 -29.20 -0.20 -5.62
CA ALA A 3 -28.49 1.01 -6.03
C ALA A 3 -27.05 1.11 -5.46
N ALA A 4 -26.84 0.55 -4.27
CA ALA A 4 -25.52 0.43 -3.63
C ALA A 4 -24.51 -0.37 -4.48
N ILE A 5 -24.90 -1.51 -5.07
CA ILE A 5 -23.99 -2.35 -5.86
C ILE A 5 -23.57 -1.61 -7.14
N ILE A 6 -24.51 -0.90 -7.77
CA ILE A 6 -24.25 -0.11 -8.97
C ILE A 6 -23.29 1.04 -8.66
N PHE A 7 -23.51 1.72 -7.53
CA PHE A 7 -22.63 2.78 -7.06
C PHE A 7 -21.22 2.27 -6.75
N THR A 8 -21.07 1.15 -6.04
CA THR A 8 -19.76 0.53 -5.76
C THR A 8 -19.02 0.14 -7.04
N LYS A 9 -19.72 -0.37 -8.07
CA LYS A 9 -19.12 -0.66 -9.38
C LYS A 9 -18.62 0.62 -10.06
N LYS A 10 -19.38 1.71 -10.00
CA LYS A 10 -18.95 3.03 -10.48
C LYS A 10 -17.68 3.49 -9.76
N GLU A 11 -17.62 3.36 -8.44
CA GLU A 11 -16.46 3.77 -7.63
C GLU A 11 -15.19 2.99 -7.97
N LEU A 12 -15.32 1.68 -8.23
CA LEU A 12 -14.20 0.85 -8.66
C LEU A 12 -13.68 1.29 -10.04
N LEU A 13 -14.60 1.56 -10.97
CA LEU A 13 -14.28 2.03 -12.32
C LEU A 13 -13.67 3.43 -12.31
N GLU A 14 -14.13 4.31 -11.42
CA GLU A 14 -13.50 5.61 -11.20
C GLU A 14 -12.08 5.47 -10.67
N SER A 15 -11.85 4.55 -9.71
CA SER A 15 -10.51 4.32 -9.16
C SER A 15 -9.51 3.81 -10.20
N TRP A 16 -10.00 3.11 -11.23
CA TRP A 16 -9.22 2.74 -12.41
C TRP A 16 -8.97 3.94 -13.33
N ARG A 17 -10.02 4.69 -13.71
CA ARG A 17 -9.92 5.82 -14.65
C ARG A 17 -9.13 7.01 -14.11
N THR A 18 -9.18 7.24 -12.81
CA THR A 18 -8.39 8.28 -12.11
C THR A 18 -6.94 7.85 -11.89
N HIS A 19 -6.54 6.67 -12.35
CA HIS A 19 -5.21 6.08 -12.16
C HIS A 19 -4.82 5.91 -10.68
N ARG A 20 -5.74 6.13 -9.72
CA ARG A 20 -5.47 5.95 -8.28
C ARG A 20 -5.01 4.54 -7.98
N LEU A 21 -5.68 3.53 -8.55
CA LEU A 21 -5.30 2.12 -8.40
C LEU A 21 -3.89 1.86 -8.95
N LEU A 22 -3.56 2.41 -10.12
CA LEU A 22 -2.26 2.22 -10.76
C LEU A 22 -1.13 2.86 -9.94
N ILE A 23 -1.31 4.11 -9.51
CA ILE A 23 -0.33 4.84 -8.70
C ILE A 23 -0.08 4.10 -7.39
N LEU A 24 -1.15 3.72 -6.67
CA LEU A 24 -1.02 2.98 -5.41
C LEU A 24 -0.32 1.63 -5.64
N THR A 25 -0.65 0.92 -6.72
CA THR A 25 0.00 -0.36 -7.06
C THR A 25 1.50 -0.19 -7.28
N VAL A 26 1.90 0.81 -8.07
CA VAL A 26 3.33 1.07 -8.36
C VAL A 26 4.09 1.47 -7.11
N VAL A 27 3.54 2.36 -6.27
CA VAL A 27 4.19 2.80 -5.04
C VAL A 27 4.38 1.63 -4.06
N PHE A 28 3.35 0.81 -3.87
CA PHE A 28 3.44 -0.34 -2.97
C PHE A 28 4.34 -1.46 -3.51
N LEU A 29 4.41 -1.63 -4.84
CA LEU A 29 5.41 -2.50 -5.47
C LEU A 29 6.84 -2.05 -5.15
N ILE A 30 7.11 -0.75 -5.30
CA ILE A 30 8.42 -0.17 -4.98
C ILE A 30 8.77 -0.43 -3.51
N PHE A 31 7.83 -0.22 -2.58
CA PHE A 31 8.06 -0.54 -1.17
C PHE A 31 8.34 -2.03 -0.93
N GLY A 32 7.62 -2.93 -1.60
CA GLY A 32 7.84 -4.37 -1.49
C GLY A 32 9.23 -4.81 -1.99
N ILE A 33 9.73 -4.22 -3.06
CA ILE A 33 11.07 -4.52 -3.61
C ILE A 33 12.17 -3.87 -2.77
N LEU A 34 11.96 -2.63 -2.33
CA LEU A 34 12.96 -1.87 -1.57
C LEU A 34 13.23 -2.48 -0.20
N SER A 35 12.24 -3.07 0.46
CA SER A 35 12.43 -3.59 1.83
C SER A 35 13.51 -4.68 1.93
N PRO A 36 13.49 -5.75 1.12
CA PRO A 36 14.59 -6.74 1.09
C PRO A 36 15.91 -6.17 0.57
N LEU A 37 15.84 -5.25 -0.40
CA LEU A 37 17.02 -4.62 -0.99
C LEU A 37 17.78 -3.79 0.06
N ILE A 38 17.07 -2.95 0.81
CA ILE A 38 17.63 -2.12 1.88
C ILE A 38 18.19 -3.00 2.99
N ALA A 39 17.49 -4.06 3.39
CA ALA A 39 17.99 -4.99 4.40
C ALA A 39 19.35 -5.60 3.99
N LYS A 40 19.53 -5.92 2.70
CA LYS A 40 20.78 -6.46 2.18
C LYS A 40 21.90 -5.41 2.06
N LEU A 41 21.56 -4.18 1.66
CA LEU A 41 22.53 -3.09 1.44
C LEU A 41 22.90 -2.34 2.72
N MET A 42 22.06 -2.38 3.76
CA MET A 42 22.27 -1.66 5.02
C MET A 42 23.66 -1.92 5.63
N PRO A 43 24.17 -3.17 5.69
CA PRO A 43 25.50 -3.42 6.23
C PRO A 43 26.64 -2.83 5.40
N GLU A 44 26.49 -2.75 4.08
CA GLU A 44 27.50 -2.16 3.18
C GLU A 44 27.52 -0.63 3.30
N LEU A 45 26.34 0.00 3.39
CA LEU A 45 26.21 1.44 3.62
C LEU A 45 26.85 1.85 4.95
N LEU A 46 26.63 1.08 6.02
CA LEU A 46 27.22 1.34 7.34
C LEU A 46 28.75 1.17 7.33
N LYS A 47 29.27 0.18 6.60
CA LYS A 47 30.73 -0.01 6.43
C LYS A 47 31.37 1.15 5.69
N GLY A 48 30.73 1.66 4.64
CA GLY A 48 31.21 2.81 3.87
C GLY A 48 31.16 4.14 4.64
N GLY A 49 30.16 4.32 5.51
CA GLY A 49 29.97 5.56 6.29
C GLY A 49 30.82 5.68 7.56
N LEU A 50 31.26 4.57 8.14
CA LEU A 50 31.95 4.57 9.45
C LEU A 50 33.47 4.73 9.38
N GLY A 51 34.04 5.14 8.24
CA GLY A 51 35.45 5.56 8.14
C GLY A 51 36.48 4.53 8.61
N GLY A 52 36.15 3.23 8.59
CA GLY A 52 37.04 2.16 9.03
C GLY A 52 36.89 1.70 10.49
N ILE A 53 35.91 2.20 11.25
CA ILE A 53 35.56 1.62 12.56
C ILE A 53 34.94 0.23 12.31
N LYS A 54 35.64 -0.83 12.75
CA LYS A 54 35.17 -2.22 12.68
C LYS A 54 34.04 -2.45 13.69
N VAL A 55 32.87 -1.84 13.46
CA VAL A 55 31.65 -2.27 14.13
C VAL A 55 31.29 -3.63 13.57
N ALA A 56 31.08 -4.62 14.45
CA ALA A 56 30.57 -5.93 14.05
C ALA A 56 29.14 -5.75 13.53
N VAL A 57 29.00 -5.43 12.25
CA VAL A 57 27.68 -5.29 11.64
C VAL A 57 27.04 -6.67 11.61
N PRO A 58 25.85 -6.86 12.22
CA PRO A 58 25.16 -8.15 12.19
C PRO A 58 24.94 -8.60 10.74
N LYS A 59 24.98 -9.92 10.51
CA LYS A 59 24.68 -10.46 9.18
C LYS A 59 23.21 -10.13 8.84
N PRO A 60 22.94 -9.56 7.66
CA PRO A 60 21.58 -9.22 7.27
C PRO A 60 20.75 -10.49 7.17
N THR A 61 19.59 -10.49 7.84
CA THR A 61 18.72 -11.65 7.99
C THR A 61 17.37 -11.41 7.29
N SER A 62 16.65 -12.46 6.93
CA SER A 62 15.29 -12.35 6.39
C SER A 62 14.32 -11.55 7.29
N LEU A 63 14.52 -11.61 8.61
CA LEU A 63 13.76 -10.81 9.59
C LEU A 63 13.96 -9.29 9.44
N ASP A 64 15.13 -8.86 8.99
CA ASP A 64 15.41 -7.43 8.75
C ASP A 64 14.58 -6.93 7.57
N ALA A 65 14.48 -7.73 6.49
CA ALA A 65 13.64 -7.43 5.34
C ALA A 65 12.16 -7.27 5.74
N TRP A 66 11.64 -8.19 6.55
CA TRP A 66 10.27 -8.11 7.08
C TRP A 66 10.07 -6.92 8.02
N THR A 67 11.05 -6.63 8.88
CA THR A 67 11.00 -5.45 9.76
C THR A 67 10.95 -4.15 8.95
N HIS A 68 11.74 -4.05 7.88
CA HIS A 68 11.70 -2.92 6.96
C HIS A 68 10.35 -2.82 6.24
N TYR A 69 9.79 -3.94 5.76
CA TYR A 69 8.46 -4.00 5.17
C TYR A 69 7.38 -3.48 6.11
N TYR A 70 7.27 -4.02 7.32
CA TYR A 70 6.24 -3.62 8.27
C TYR A 70 6.34 -2.15 8.68
N LYS A 71 7.56 -1.63 8.86
CA LYS A 71 7.77 -0.19 9.13
C LYS A 71 7.31 0.68 7.96
N ASN A 72 7.70 0.34 6.73
CA ASN A 72 7.35 1.12 5.54
C ASN A 72 5.84 1.11 5.26
N ILE A 73 5.18 -0.04 5.36
CA ILE A 73 3.74 -0.16 5.13
C ILE A 73 2.93 0.56 6.22
N THR A 74 3.32 0.41 7.49
CA THR A 74 2.58 1.01 8.62
C THR A 74 2.75 2.53 8.66
N GLN A 75 3.93 3.05 8.32
CA GLN A 75 4.16 4.50 8.34
C GLN A 75 3.81 5.13 7.00
N MET A 76 4.64 4.89 5.98
CA MET A 76 4.49 5.53 4.68
C MET A 76 3.28 5.01 3.89
N GLY A 77 3.01 3.70 3.95
CA GLY A 77 1.86 3.10 3.27
C GLY A 77 0.52 3.69 3.71
N ILE A 78 0.32 3.86 5.02
CA ILE A 78 -0.88 4.50 5.57
C ILE A 78 -0.98 5.97 5.12
N TYR A 79 0.11 6.74 5.16
CA TYR A 79 0.09 8.15 4.74
C TYR A 79 -0.26 8.33 3.27
N VAL A 80 0.38 7.57 2.37
CA VAL A 80 0.10 7.63 0.93
C VAL A 80 -1.36 7.27 0.66
N PHE A 81 -1.86 6.22 1.33
CA PHE A 81 -3.23 5.77 1.17
C PHE A 81 -4.25 6.80 1.68
N ALA A 82 -4.00 7.39 2.85
CA ALA A 82 -4.86 8.42 3.45
C ALA A 82 -4.91 9.68 2.58
N LEU A 83 -3.78 10.13 2.02
CA LEU A 83 -3.74 11.29 1.12
C LEU A 83 -4.53 11.04 -0.17
N MET A 84 -4.39 9.85 -0.76
CA MET A 84 -5.10 9.49 -1.99
C MET A 84 -6.61 9.37 -1.79
N LEU A 85 -7.06 8.75 -0.70
CA LEU A 85 -8.49 8.59 -0.43
C LEU A 85 -9.14 9.82 0.21
N GLY A 86 -8.39 10.62 0.97
CA GLY A 86 -8.92 11.77 1.71
C GLY A 86 -9.54 12.84 0.81
N SER A 87 -9.11 12.93 -0.45
CA SER A 87 -9.65 13.86 -1.43
C SER A 87 -10.90 13.35 -2.17
N CYS A 88 -11.24 12.05 -2.06
CA CYS A 88 -12.26 11.40 -2.89
C CYS A 88 -13.67 12.02 -2.72
N VAL A 89 -14.08 12.31 -1.48
CA VAL A 89 -15.38 12.95 -1.22
C VAL A 89 -15.35 14.44 -1.53
N SER A 90 -14.27 15.12 -1.13
CA SER A 90 -14.12 16.57 -1.33
C SER A 90 -14.12 16.93 -2.83
N GLN A 91 -13.44 16.14 -3.67
CA GLN A 91 -13.40 16.34 -5.12
C GLN A 91 -14.78 16.22 -5.76
N GLU A 92 -15.61 15.25 -5.36
CA GLU A 92 -16.96 15.11 -5.91
C GLU A 92 -17.92 16.22 -5.45
N ILE A 93 -17.71 16.76 -4.25
CA ILE A 93 -18.45 17.93 -3.77
C ILE A 93 -18.07 19.16 -4.60
N GLN A 94 -16.77 19.41 -4.79
CA GLN A 94 -16.27 20.54 -5.57
C GLN A 94 -16.71 20.49 -7.04
N GLN A 95 -16.78 19.30 -7.63
CA GLN A 95 -17.23 19.10 -9.02
C GLN A 95 -18.75 19.07 -9.17
N GLY A 96 -19.52 19.12 -8.07
CA GLY A 96 -20.99 19.07 -8.08
C GLY A 96 -21.58 17.71 -8.50
N THR A 97 -20.75 16.69 -8.76
CA THR A 97 -21.20 15.37 -9.21
C THR A 97 -21.96 14.63 -8.13
N LEU A 98 -21.58 14.82 -6.86
CA LEU A 98 -22.28 14.23 -5.72
C LEU A 98 -23.71 14.77 -5.58
N VAL A 99 -23.93 16.05 -5.87
CA VAL A 99 -25.24 16.70 -5.74
C VAL A 99 -26.26 16.05 -6.68
N ASN A 100 -25.87 15.77 -7.93
CA ASN A 100 -26.72 15.11 -8.93
C ASN A 100 -27.11 13.68 -8.53
N LEU A 101 -26.25 12.97 -7.80
CA LEU A 101 -26.54 11.61 -7.33
C LEU A 101 -27.55 11.62 -6.17
N VAL A 102 -27.39 12.55 -5.24
CA VAL A 102 -28.29 12.68 -4.07
C VAL A 102 -29.67 13.18 -4.49
N THR A 103 -29.77 14.12 -5.43
CA THR A 103 -31.08 14.63 -5.93
C THR A 103 -31.87 13.58 -6.70
N LYS A 104 -31.21 12.57 -7.27
CA LYS A 104 -31.84 11.42 -7.93
C LYS A 104 -32.30 10.31 -6.95
N GLY A 105 -32.28 10.58 -5.64
CA GLY A 105 -32.80 9.67 -4.61
C GLY A 105 -31.77 8.69 -4.03
N LEU A 106 -30.46 8.89 -4.28
CA LEU A 106 -29.42 8.09 -3.65
C LEU A 106 -29.22 8.54 -2.18
N PRO A 107 -29.38 7.66 -1.19
CA PRO A 107 -29.17 8.02 0.21
C PRO A 107 -27.69 8.30 0.48
N ARG A 108 -27.41 9.37 1.25
CA ARG A 108 -26.04 9.84 1.56
C ARG A 108 -25.17 8.76 2.21
N TRP A 109 -25.76 7.89 3.04
CA TRP A 109 -25.03 6.79 3.70
C TRP A 109 -24.47 5.78 2.70
N THR A 110 -25.20 5.49 1.61
CA THR A 110 -24.75 4.56 0.57
C THR A 110 -23.53 5.09 -0.18
N VAL A 111 -23.39 6.41 -0.32
CA VAL A 111 -22.19 7.02 -0.92
C VAL A 111 -20.96 6.73 -0.05
N ILE A 112 -21.05 7.03 1.25
CA ILE A 112 -19.92 6.86 2.18
C ILE A 112 -19.53 5.39 2.30
N VAL A 113 -20.52 4.50 2.48
CA VAL A 113 -20.28 3.05 2.58
C VAL A 113 -19.70 2.50 1.28
N GLY A 114 -20.21 2.91 0.12
CA GLY A 114 -19.69 2.47 -1.18
C GLY A 114 -18.22 2.85 -1.38
N LYS A 115 -17.86 4.10 -1.04
CA LYS A 115 -16.48 4.58 -1.09
C LYS A 115 -15.58 3.86 -0.08
N ALA A 116 -16.07 3.63 1.13
CA ALA A 116 -15.33 2.88 2.15
C ALA A 116 -15.04 1.44 1.71
N ILE A 117 -16.01 0.74 1.12
CA ILE A 117 -15.83 -0.62 0.60
C ILE A 117 -14.77 -0.65 -0.51
N VAL A 118 -14.84 0.27 -1.48
CA VAL A 118 -13.82 0.35 -2.54
C VAL A 118 -12.45 0.69 -1.98
N GLY A 119 -12.37 1.59 -1.00
CA GLY A 119 -11.14 1.88 -0.27
C GLY A 119 -10.55 0.64 0.40
N MET A 120 -11.36 -0.12 1.13
CA MET A 120 -10.92 -1.38 1.77
C MET A 120 -10.43 -2.41 0.74
N LEU A 121 -11.15 -2.57 -0.38
CA LEU A 121 -10.72 -3.45 -1.46
C LEU A 121 -9.37 -3.04 -2.06
N LEU A 122 -9.17 -1.74 -2.29
CA LEU A 122 -7.89 -1.21 -2.75
C LEU A 122 -6.77 -1.45 -1.73
N TRP A 123 -7.05 -1.24 -0.43
CA TRP A 123 -6.10 -1.50 0.64
C TRP A 123 -5.66 -2.96 0.69
N ILE A 124 -6.61 -3.89 0.64
CA ILE A 124 -6.35 -5.33 0.63
C ILE A 124 -5.53 -5.71 -0.61
N TRP A 125 -5.89 -5.17 -1.78
CA TRP A 125 -5.19 -5.43 -3.03
C TRP A 125 -3.72 -5.01 -2.96
N ILE A 126 -3.44 -3.75 -2.63
CA ILE A 126 -2.08 -3.21 -2.65
C ILE A 126 -1.19 -3.81 -1.56
N THR A 127 -1.73 -4.09 -0.37
CA THR A 127 -0.97 -4.72 0.72
C THR A 127 -0.67 -6.19 0.43
N SER A 128 -1.62 -6.94 -0.12
CA SER A 128 -1.39 -8.33 -0.54
C SER A 128 -0.32 -8.41 -1.62
N LEU A 129 -0.36 -7.49 -2.58
CA LEU A 129 0.61 -7.44 -3.68
C LEU A 129 2.01 -7.07 -3.17
N ALA A 130 2.13 -6.07 -2.29
CA ALA A 130 3.41 -5.71 -1.66
C ALA A 130 3.97 -6.86 -0.80
N PHE A 131 3.10 -7.58 -0.08
CA PHE A 131 3.48 -8.75 0.70
C PHE A 131 4.05 -9.86 -0.19
N LEU A 132 3.36 -10.23 -1.27
CA LEU A 132 3.81 -11.28 -2.21
C LEU A 132 5.17 -10.95 -2.81
N VAL A 133 5.39 -9.70 -3.21
CA VAL A 133 6.68 -9.26 -3.76
C VAL A 133 7.77 -9.30 -2.69
N THR A 134 7.50 -8.80 -1.49
CA THR A 134 8.46 -8.86 -0.37
C THR A 134 8.83 -10.30 -0.04
N TRP A 135 7.84 -11.20 -0.01
CA TRP A 135 8.04 -12.63 0.22
C TRP A 135 8.92 -13.26 -0.87
N ALA A 136 8.60 -13.04 -2.14
CA ALA A 136 9.37 -13.57 -3.27
C ALA A 136 10.83 -13.08 -3.26
N TYR A 137 11.06 -11.78 -3.04
CA TYR A 137 12.40 -11.21 -2.98
C TYR A 137 13.17 -11.62 -1.73
N THR A 138 12.50 -11.79 -0.59
CA THR A 138 13.14 -12.27 0.64
C THR A 138 13.58 -13.72 0.49
N ALA A 139 12.74 -14.58 -0.09
CA ALA A 139 13.09 -15.97 -0.39
C ALA A 139 14.26 -16.06 -1.38
N TYR A 140 14.32 -15.15 -2.36
CA TYR A 140 15.42 -15.12 -3.32
C TYR A 140 16.75 -14.64 -2.72
N TYR A 141 16.73 -13.58 -1.90
CA TYR A 141 17.97 -12.98 -1.38
C TYR A 141 18.51 -13.62 -0.10
N PHE A 142 17.66 -14.24 0.72
CA PHE A 142 18.02 -14.76 2.03
C PHE A 142 17.67 -16.26 2.13
N PRO A 143 18.64 -17.18 1.93
CA PRO A 143 18.45 -18.62 2.11
C PRO A 143 18.48 -19.01 3.61
N ASP A 144 17.82 -18.24 4.47
CA ASP A 144 17.79 -18.42 5.92
C ASP A 144 16.44 -19.00 6.37
N THR A 145 16.45 -20.05 7.19
CA THR A 145 15.24 -20.67 7.80
C THR A 145 14.67 -19.86 8.98
N ARG A 146 14.97 -18.56 9.07
CA ARG A 146 14.52 -17.68 10.18
C ARG A 146 13.16 -17.02 9.95
N SER A 147 12.61 -17.12 8.74
CA SER A 147 11.26 -16.67 8.41
C SER A 147 10.33 -17.79 7.93
N PRO A 148 10.23 -18.94 8.64
CA PRO A 148 9.39 -20.07 8.19
C PRO A 148 7.89 -19.79 8.41
N HIS A 149 7.57 -18.88 9.32
CA HIS A 149 6.21 -18.44 9.62
C HIS A 149 6.13 -16.93 9.40
N VAL A 150 5.97 -16.54 8.14
CA VAL A 150 5.60 -15.16 7.83
C VAL A 150 4.13 -15.02 8.21
N VAL A 151 3.88 -14.45 9.39
CA VAL A 151 2.54 -14.08 9.86
C VAL A 151 2.39 -12.57 9.72
#